data_AF-A0A163D5X6-F1
#
_entry.id   AF-A0A163D5X6-F1
#
_cell.length_a   1.000
_cell.length_b   1.000
_cell.length_c   1.000
_cell.angle_alpha   90.00
_cell.angle_beta   90.00
_cell.angle_gamma   90.00
#
_symmetry.space_group_name_H-M   'P 1'
#
loop_
_entity.id
_entity.type
_entity.pdbx_description
1 polymer ?
#
loop_
_entity_poly.entity_id
_entity_poly.type
_entity_poly.pdbx_seq_one_letter_code
_entity_poly.pdbx_strand_id
1 'polypeptide(L)'
;MRPQTLFRLPIRHMVRRSISDDASRPFPSPFPTRPAQHMEPTDSQTLADIVDASTPTKPDPTRPDAFLQQHHFDTYNLLQNLEQQGFSRAQAEVFMKGIKFKLRESAALVRQRLLLRSDLENSKEYKKETKRGEILRSYNQLVTVFRLQESYLLKAALSELRTEVQIMRRNDTQMLQAEASMITREVEALGQRLNEDVALMKNEVTLDMNNRKNETREEQKAIDMRIQEINNKFTIQLGDVRTDLEAVRWETIWKGMAGVAAAGLGIASLGYLLTRYAERKANSIYIEQQKKLKKLQEEARHAGTADMEVVY
;
A
#
# COMPACT_ATOMS: atom_id res chain seq x y z
N MET A 1 29.23 8.24 -21.03
CA MET A 1 28.25 7.86 -20.00
C MET A 1 26.86 8.23 -20.51
N ARG A 2 25.87 7.33 -20.42
CA ARG A 2 24.47 7.60 -20.85
C ARG A 2 23.53 7.43 -19.64
N PRO A 3 22.63 8.38 -19.35
CA PRO A 3 21.54 8.16 -18.41
C PRO A 3 20.46 7.29 -19.07
N GLN A 4 19.90 6.33 -18.33
CA GLN A 4 18.77 5.51 -18.80
C GLN A 4 17.45 6.19 -18.42
N THR A 5 16.59 6.45 -19.40
CA THR A 5 15.26 7.00 -19.21
C THR A 5 14.24 5.89 -18.93
N LEU A 6 13.61 5.92 -17.76
CA LEU A 6 12.55 4.98 -17.37
C LEU A 6 11.26 5.28 -18.16
N PHE A 7 10.82 4.32 -18.97
CA PHE A 7 9.51 4.35 -19.61
C PHE A 7 8.39 4.16 -18.58
N ARG A 8 7.51 5.16 -18.45
CA ARG A 8 6.35 5.12 -17.55
C ARG A 8 5.12 4.64 -18.32
N LEU A 9 4.65 3.41 -18.05
CA LEU A 9 3.41 2.89 -18.63
C LEU A 9 2.17 3.40 -17.85
N PRO A 10 1.05 3.70 -18.53
CA PRO A 10 -0.16 4.23 -17.88
C PRO A 10 -0.98 3.14 -17.17
N ILE A 11 -1.55 3.50 -16.03
CA ILE A 11 -2.39 2.64 -15.19
C ILE A 11 -3.75 2.44 -15.89
N ARG A 12 -4.11 1.18 -16.17
CA ARG A 12 -5.42 0.82 -16.73
C ARG A 12 -6.37 0.46 -15.58
N HIS A 13 -7.44 1.25 -15.39
CA HIS A 13 -8.47 0.95 -14.40
C HIS A 13 -9.08 -0.44 -14.65
N MET A 14 -9.07 -1.31 -13.64
CA MET A 14 -9.67 -2.63 -13.70
C MET A 14 -10.93 -2.67 -12.83
N VAL A 15 -12.03 -3.14 -13.42
CA VAL A 15 -13.37 -3.13 -12.82
C VAL A 15 -13.43 -4.07 -11.62
N ARG A 16 -13.89 -3.54 -10.48
CA ARG A 16 -14.14 -4.30 -9.24
C ARG A 16 -15.31 -5.28 -9.45
N ARG A 17 -15.03 -6.54 -9.77
CA ARG A 17 -16.01 -7.63 -9.62
C ARG A 17 -16.07 -8.02 -8.14
N SER A 18 -17.25 -7.92 -7.53
CA SER A 18 -17.52 -8.54 -6.24
C SER A 18 -17.58 -10.06 -6.42
N ILE A 19 -16.61 -10.77 -5.85
CA ILE A 19 -16.70 -12.22 -5.65
C ILE A 19 -17.12 -12.41 -4.19
N SER A 20 -18.27 -13.04 -3.99
CA SER A 20 -18.73 -13.48 -2.68
C SER A 20 -18.00 -14.75 -2.30
N ASP A 21 -17.10 -14.69 -1.32
CA ASP A 21 -16.36 -15.84 -0.80
C ASP A 21 -17.29 -16.80 -0.03
N ASP A 22 -17.71 -17.88 -0.69
CA ASP A 22 -18.30 -19.06 -0.05
C ASP A 22 -17.18 -19.98 0.46
N ALA A 23 -16.58 -19.61 1.59
CA ALA A 23 -15.44 -20.30 2.21
C ALA A 23 -15.78 -21.65 2.88
N SER A 24 -16.98 -22.20 2.65
CA SER A 24 -17.51 -23.38 3.37
C SER A 24 -17.35 -24.70 2.61
N ARG A 25 -16.71 -24.70 1.43
CA ARG A 25 -16.59 -25.90 0.58
C ARG A 25 -15.30 -26.66 0.87
N PRO A 26 -15.35 -27.93 1.29
CA PRO A 26 -14.15 -28.76 1.35
C PRO A 26 -13.60 -28.95 -0.06
N PHE A 27 -12.26 -28.98 -0.20
CA PHE A 27 -11.59 -29.22 -1.47
C PHE A 27 -12.15 -30.48 -2.16
N PRO A 28 -12.36 -30.46 -3.49
CA PRO A 28 -12.71 -31.68 -4.21
C PRO A 28 -11.60 -32.72 -4.02
N SER A 29 -12.01 -33.96 -3.77
CA SER A 29 -11.07 -35.07 -3.56
C SER A 29 -10.15 -35.26 -4.77
N PRO A 30 -8.89 -35.69 -4.56
CA PRO A 30 -8.00 -35.98 -5.68
C PRO A 30 -8.62 -37.08 -6.54
N PHE A 31 -8.74 -36.81 -7.85
CA PHE A 31 -9.27 -37.77 -8.81
C PHE A 31 -8.54 -39.12 -8.71
N PRO A 32 -9.26 -40.26 -8.70
CA PRO A 32 -8.61 -41.56 -8.68
C PRO A 32 -7.81 -41.74 -9.97
N THR A 33 -6.50 -41.94 -9.84
CA THR A 33 -5.62 -42.24 -10.98
C THR A 33 -6.07 -43.57 -11.61
N ARG A 34 -6.59 -43.51 -12.83
CA ARG A 34 -7.00 -44.69 -13.60
C ARG A 34 -5.83 -45.68 -13.70
N PRO A 35 -5.99 -46.97 -13.35
CA PRO A 35 -4.97 -47.98 -13.61
C PRO A 35 -4.67 -48.04 -15.11
N ALA A 36 -3.38 -48.15 -15.46
CA ALA A 36 -2.98 -48.37 -16.84
C ALA A 36 -3.52 -49.73 -17.31
N GLN A 37 -4.56 -49.71 -18.13
CA GLN A 37 -5.08 -50.91 -18.78
C GLN A 37 -4.13 -51.31 -19.90
N HIS A 38 -3.90 -52.62 -20.00
CA HIS A 38 -3.17 -53.25 -21.11
C HIS A 38 -3.70 -52.78 -22.47
N MET A 39 -2.79 -52.60 -23.42
CA MET A 39 -3.14 -52.62 -24.84
C MET A 39 -3.50 -54.06 -25.22
N GLU A 40 -4.79 -54.33 -25.36
CA GLU A 40 -5.31 -55.40 -26.21
C GLU A 40 -5.16 -54.98 -27.68
N PRO A 41 -4.58 -55.81 -28.57
CA PRO A 41 -4.60 -55.56 -30.00
C PRO A 41 -5.98 -55.89 -30.59
N THR A 42 -6.56 -54.93 -31.30
CA THR A 42 -7.90 -55.00 -31.89
C THR A 42 -8.13 -56.23 -32.78
N ASP A 43 -9.32 -56.83 -32.65
CA ASP A 43 -9.82 -57.94 -33.46
C ASP A 43 -9.62 -57.74 -34.97
N SER A 44 -8.99 -58.73 -35.62
CA SER A 44 -9.02 -58.88 -37.08
C SER A 44 -10.19 -59.77 -37.48
N GLN A 45 -11.37 -59.18 -37.69
CA GLN A 45 -12.50 -59.87 -38.30
C GLN A 45 -12.29 -60.07 -39.80
N THR A 46 -11.63 -61.17 -40.18
CA THR A 46 -11.84 -61.89 -41.46
C THR A 46 -11.34 -63.32 -41.33
N LEU A 47 -12.04 -64.28 -41.96
CA LEU A 47 -11.68 -65.70 -42.09
C LEU A 47 -11.84 -66.55 -40.81
N ALA A 48 -13.08 -66.63 -40.34
CA ALA A 48 -13.59 -67.73 -39.52
C ALA A 48 -14.56 -68.61 -40.34
N ASP A 49 -14.14 -68.98 -41.55
CA ASP A 49 -14.61 -70.16 -42.28
C ASP A 49 -13.41 -71.13 -42.35
N ILE A 50 -13.67 -72.45 -42.48
CA ILE A 50 -12.75 -73.57 -42.13
C ILE A 50 -12.88 -73.91 -40.63
N VAL A 51 -14.02 -74.44 -40.18
CA VAL A 51 -14.42 -75.86 -40.26
C VAL A 51 -13.66 -76.76 -39.27
N ASP A 52 -14.36 -77.05 -38.17
CA ASP A 52 -14.21 -78.28 -37.40
C ASP A 52 -14.36 -79.50 -38.33
N ALA A 53 -13.32 -80.34 -38.40
CA ALA A 53 -13.34 -81.58 -39.16
C ALA A 53 -12.64 -82.70 -38.38
N SER A 54 -13.28 -83.15 -37.31
CA SER A 54 -12.98 -84.44 -36.66
C SER A 54 -13.21 -85.62 -37.63
N THR A 55 -12.24 -85.92 -38.50
CA THR A 55 -12.22 -87.15 -39.33
C THR A 55 -10.80 -87.72 -39.44
N PRO A 56 -10.63 -89.06 -39.50
CA PRO A 56 -9.31 -89.68 -39.56
C PRO A 56 -8.69 -89.54 -40.95
N THR A 57 -7.76 -88.61 -41.11
CA THR A 57 -7.09 -88.38 -42.40
C THR A 57 -6.19 -89.55 -42.77
N LYS A 58 -6.64 -90.29 -43.79
CA LYS A 58 -5.89 -91.19 -44.66
C LYS A 58 -4.47 -90.64 -44.95
N PRO A 59 -3.41 -91.47 -44.99
CA PRO A 59 -2.03 -90.98 -45.04
C PRO A 59 -1.78 -90.06 -46.24
N ASP A 60 -1.24 -88.88 -45.95
CA ASP A 60 -0.80 -87.88 -46.94
C ASP A 60 0.34 -88.45 -47.81
N PRO A 61 0.18 -88.54 -49.14
CA PRO A 61 1.18 -89.10 -50.05
C PRO A 61 2.34 -88.13 -50.36
N THR A 62 2.35 -86.92 -49.80
CA THR A 62 3.24 -85.81 -50.22
C THR A 62 4.37 -85.47 -49.24
N ARG A 63 4.66 -86.36 -48.29
CA ARG A 63 5.79 -86.21 -47.36
C ARG A 63 7.11 -86.67 -48.00
N PRO A 64 8.12 -85.78 -48.21
CA PRO A 64 9.41 -86.17 -48.76
C PRO A 64 10.28 -86.99 -47.77
N ASP A 65 9.77 -87.27 -46.56
CA ASP A 65 10.34 -88.22 -45.60
C ASP A 65 9.98 -89.69 -45.91
N ALA A 66 9.53 -89.97 -47.14
CA ALA A 66 9.99 -91.17 -47.80
C ALA A 66 11.52 -91.11 -47.93
N PHE A 67 12.22 -91.35 -46.80
CA PHE A 67 13.46 -92.09 -46.82
C PHE A 67 13.13 -93.36 -47.59
N LEU A 68 13.40 -93.31 -48.90
CA LEU A 68 13.54 -94.48 -49.73
C LEU A 68 14.32 -95.44 -48.86
N GLN A 69 13.71 -96.58 -48.50
CA GLN A 69 14.48 -97.69 -47.98
C GLN A 69 15.27 -98.21 -49.18
N GLN A 70 16.28 -97.42 -49.55
CA GLN A 70 17.36 -97.78 -50.41
C GLN A 70 18.05 -98.87 -49.62
N HIS A 71 17.59 -100.10 -49.86
CA HIS A 71 18.15 -101.29 -49.26
C HIS A 71 19.55 -101.43 -49.87
N HIS A 72 20.51 -100.68 -49.32
CA HIS A 72 21.92 -100.66 -49.73
C HIS A 72 22.59 -102.04 -49.64
N PHE A 73 21.87 -103.02 -49.09
CA PHE A 73 22.25 -104.40 -49.03
C PHE A 73 21.31 -105.26 -49.89
N ASP A 74 21.67 -105.43 -51.17
CA ASP A 74 20.98 -106.32 -52.09
C ASP A 74 21.42 -107.77 -51.83
N THR A 75 20.51 -108.53 -51.19
CA THR A 75 20.73 -109.94 -50.85
C THR A 75 20.75 -110.85 -52.09
N TYR A 76 20.02 -110.48 -53.15
CA TYR A 76 19.85 -111.31 -54.33
C TYR A 76 21.05 -111.18 -55.28
N ASN A 77 21.45 -109.93 -55.58
CA ASN A 77 22.63 -109.69 -56.41
C ASN A 77 23.91 -110.24 -55.77
N LEU A 78 24.05 -110.22 -54.43
CA LEU A 78 25.20 -110.85 -53.78
C LEU A 78 25.19 -112.38 -53.89
N LEU A 79 24.03 -113.03 -53.71
CA LEU A 79 23.89 -114.49 -53.89
C LEU A 79 24.25 -114.91 -55.31
N GLN A 80 23.74 -114.20 -56.32
CA GLN A 80 23.97 -114.56 -57.72
C GLN A 80 25.43 -114.34 -58.15
N ASN A 81 26.11 -113.31 -57.63
CA ASN A 81 27.56 -113.13 -57.84
C ASN A 81 28.39 -114.25 -57.19
N LEU A 82 28.01 -114.73 -55.99
CA LEU A 82 28.69 -115.85 -55.34
C LEU A 82 28.48 -117.16 -56.11
N GLU A 83 27.27 -117.41 -56.64
CA GLU A 83 26.99 -118.57 -57.50
C GLU A 83 27.81 -118.54 -58.81
N GLN A 84 27.94 -117.36 -59.45
CA GLN A 84 28.78 -117.19 -60.65
C GLN A 84 30.27 -117.43 -60.38
N GLN A 85 30.75 -117.21 -59.15
CA GLN A 85 32.12 -117.47 -58.72
C GLN A 85 32.37 -118.94 -58.31
N GLY A 86 31.40 -119.83 -58.53
CA GLY A 86 31.54 -121.28 -58.32
C GLY A 86 31.17 -121.77 -56.92
N PHE A 87 30.62 -120.92 -56.05
CA PHE A 87 30.05 -121.36 -54.77
C PHE A 87 28.67 -121.99 -55.00
N SER A 88 28.35 -123.06 -54.28
CA SER A 88 26.99 -123.61 -54.33
C SER A 88 26.00 -122.64 -53.66
N ARG A 89 24.74 -122.65 -54.11
CA ARG A 89 23.66 -121.82 -53.53
C ARG A 89 23.59 -121.91 -52.00
N ALA A 90 23.81 -123.09 -51.44
CA ALA A 90 23.85 -123.32 -50.00
C ALA A 90 25.04 -122.63 -49.31
N GLN A 91 26.23 -122.64 -49.94
CA GLN A 91 27.41 -121.93 -49.44
C GLN A 91 27.22 -120.40 -49.54
N ALA A 92 26.72 -119.91 -50.67
CA ALA A 92 26.38 -118.50 -50.87
C ALA A 92 25.35 -118.02 -49.83
N GLU A 93 24.34 -118.83 -49.52
CA GLU A 93 23.36 -118.53 -48.47
C GLU A 93 23.97 -118.47 -47.06
N VAL A 94 24.97 -119.30 -46.76
CA VAL A 94 25.70 -119.26 -45.48
C VAL A 94 26.55 -117.98 -45.37
N PHE A 95 27.31 -117.60 -46.41
CA PHE A 95 28.03 -116.32 -46.43
C PHE A 95 27.09 -115.13 -46.28
N MET A 96 25.96 -115.17 -47.00
CA MET A 96 24.92 -114.16 -46.95
C MET A 96 24.30 -114.03 -45.54
N LYS A 97 23.99 -115.16 -44.88
CA LYS A 97 23.56 -115.20 -43.47
C LYS A 97 24.62 -114.60 -42.54
N GLY A 98 25.90 -114.90 -42.76
CA GLY A 98 27.02 -114.35 -41.99
C GLY A 98 27.16 -112.83 -42.12
N ILE A 99 27.12 -112.30 -43.34
CA ILE A 99 27.20 -110.85 -43.61
C ILE A 99 25.97 -110.14 -43.03
N LYS A 100 24.76 -110.70 -43.20
CA LYS A 100 23.52 -110.19 -42.61
C LYS A 100 23.57 -110.17 -41.07
N PHE A 101 24.21 -111.17 -40.46
CA PHE A 101 24.45 -111.19 -39.02
C PHE A 101 25.41 -110.08 -38.60
N LYS A 102 26.58 -109.95 -39.25
CA LYS A 102 27.56 -108.90 -38.93
C LYS A 102 27.05 -107.47 -39.18
N LEU A 103 26.22 -107.26 -40.20
CA LEU A 103 25.55 -105.97 -40.42
C LEU A 103 24.50 -105.66 -39.36
N ARG A 104 23.74 -106.67 -38.89
CA ARG A 104 22.81 -106.49 -37.76
C ARG A 104 23.53 -106.20 -36.45
N GLU A 105 24.62 -106.90 -36.18
CA GLU A 105 25.50 -106.66 -35.02
C GLU A 105 26.09 -105.24 -35.06
N SER A 106 26.65 -104.83 -36.20
CA SER A 106 27.19 -103.47 -36.40
C SER A 106 26.10 -102.40 -36.25
N ALA A 107 24.92 -102.59 -36.85
CA ALA A 107 23.79 -101.66 -36.72
C ALA A 107 23.27 -101.56 -35.27
N ALA A 108 23.30 -102.66 -34.51
CA ALA A 108 22.96 -102.66 -33.09
C ALA A 108 24.00 -101.89 -32.26
N LEU A 109 25.30 -102.11 -32.50
CA LEU A 109 26.40 -101.40 -31.85
C LEU A 109 26.37 -99.88 -32.15
N VAL A 110 26.12 -99.49 -33.41
CA VAL A 110 25.98 -98.08 -33.79
C VAL A 110 24.77 -97.45 -33.10
N ARG A 111 23.60 -98.13 -33.09
CA ARG A 111 22.42 -97.65 -32.35
C ARG A 111 22.71 -97.47 -30.86
N GLN A 112 23.29 -98.48 -30.20
CA GLN A 112 23.63 -98.39 -28.78
C GLN A 112 24.59 -97.22 -28.51
N ARG A 113 25.63 -97.05 -29.32
CA ARG A 113 26.60 -95.95 -29.16
C ARG A 113 25.98 -94.56 -29.38
N LEU A 114 25.04 -94.43 -30.32
CA LEU A 114 24.30 -93.19 -30.56
C LEU A 114 23.33 -92.89 -29.42
N LEU A 115 22.59 -93.90 -28.92
CA LEU A 115 21.68 -93.75 -27.77
C LEU A 115 22.43 -93.28 -26.51
N LEU A 116 23.57 -93.89 -26.17
CA LEU A 116 24.39 -93.42 -25.03
C LEU A 116 24.94 -92.00 -25.24
N ARG A 117 25.22 -91.58 -26.48
CA ARG A 117 25.62 -90.20 -26.77
C ARG A 117 24.46 -89.23 -26.62
N SER A 118 23.30 -89.55 -27.18
CA SER A 118 22.11 -88.69 -27.05
C SER A 118 21.69 -88.55 -25.59
N ASP A 119 21.73 -89.62 -24.79
CA ASP A 119 21.39 -89.57 -23.36
C ASP A 119 22.38 -88.69 -22.57
N LEU A 120 23.68 -88.79 -22.88
CA LEU A 120 24.72 -87.97 -22.28
C LEU A 120 24.61 -86.49 -22.69
N GLU A 121 24.32 -86.21 -23.96
CA GLU A 121 24.16 -84.85 -24.49
C GLU A 121 22.88 -84.21 -23.95
N ASN A 122 21.76 -84.92 -23.95
CA ASN A 122 20.49 -84.50 -23.35
C ASN A 122 20.66 -84.22 -21.84
N SER A 123 21.37 -85.08 -21.09
CA SER A 123 21.70 -84.84 -19.68
C SER A 123 22.54 -83.56 -19.46
N LYS A 124 23.44 -83.23 -20.40
CA LYS A 124 24.22 -81.97 -20.35
C LYS A 124 23.35 -80.76 -20.69
N GLU A 125 22.46 -80.88 -21.68
CA GLU A 125 21.50 -79.83 -22.07
C GLU A 125 20.60 -79.48 -20.86
N TYR A 126 19.96 -80.47 -20.23
CA TYR A 126 19.13 -80.27 -19.03
C TYR A 126 19.89 -79.60 -17.88
N LYS A 127 21.15 -80.01 -17.60
CA LYS A 127 21.98 -79.40 -16.54
C LYS A 127 22.36 -77.95 -16.86
N LYS A 128 22.63 -77.64 -18.14
CA LYS A 128 22.93 -76.28 -18.63
C LYS A 128 21.70 -75.39 -18.57
N GLU A 129 20.54 -75.93 -18.92
CA GLU A 129 19.26 -75.22 -18.90
C GLU A 129 18.76 -74.95 -17.47
N THR A 130 18.93 -75.93 -16.57
CA THR A 130 18.65 -75.76 -15.13
C THR A 130 19.52 -74.66 -14.53
N LYS A 131 20.85 -74.68 -14.77
CA LYS A 131 21.76 -73.61 -14.33
C LYS A 131 21.41 -72.25 -14.92
N ARG A 132 20.98 -72.18 -16.19
CA ARG A 132 20.47 -70.93 -16.79
C ARG A 132 19.22 -70.45 -16.04
N GLY A 133 18.29 -71.34 -15.72
CA GLY A 133 17.09 -71.03 -14.92
C GLY A 133 17.41 -70.53 -13.52
N GLU A 134 18.39 -71.14 -12.83
CA GLU A 134 18.88 -70.69 -11.52
C GLU A 134 19.50 -69.29 -11.58
N ILE A 135 20.36 -69.03 -12.57
CA ILE A 135 20.97 -67.70 -12.80
C ILE A 135 19.89 -66.66 -13.09
N LEU A 136 18.90 -66.99 -13.94
CA LEU A 136 17.77 -66.11 -14.25
C LEU A 136 16.90 -65.82 -13.03
N ARG A 137 16.63 -66.80 -12.17
CA ARG A 137 15.90 -66.59 -10.90
C ARG A 137 16.69 -65.69 -9.95
N SER A 138 17.98 -65.96 -9.76
CA SER A 138 18.88 -65.16 -8.91
C SER A 138 18.98 -63.72 -9.40
N TYR A 139 19.16 -63.50 -10.71
CA TYR A 139 19.20 -62.17 -11.32
C TYR A 139 17.89 -61.41 -11.12
N ASN A 140 16.74 -62.02 -11.43
CA ASN A 140 15.44 -61.38 -11.23
C ASN A 140 15.20 -61.02 -9.76
N GLN A 141 15.59 -61.88 -8.82
CA GLN A 141 15.45 -61.61 -7.38
C GLN A 141 16.38 -60.50 -6.89
N LEU A 142 17.61 -60.40 -7.40
CA LEU A 142 18.50 -59.28 -7.09
C LEU A 142 17.95 -57.97 -7.67
N VAL A 143 17.46 -57.98 -8.91
CA VAL A 143 16.84 -56.81 -9.56
C VAL A 143 15.58 -56.34 -8.82
N THR A 144 14.73 -57.25 -8.32
CA THR A 144 13.54 -56.85 -7.55
C THR A 144 13.92 -56.30 -6.17
N VAL A 145 14.85 -56.93 -5.45
CA VAL A 145 15.33 -56.42 -4.14
C VAL A 145 15.97 -55.03 -4.29
N PHE A 146 16.80 -54.84 -5.32
CA PHE A 146 17.43 -53.54 -5.60
C PHE A 146 16.38 -52.46 -5.94
N ARG A 147 15.45 -52.74 -6.87
CA ARG A 147 14.37 -51.78 -7.20
C ARG A 147 13.49 -51.45 -5.99
N LEU A 148 13.21 -52.43 -5.14
CA LEU A 148 12.47 -52.20 -3.89
C LEU A 148 13.27 -51.27 -2.97
N GLN A 149 14.55 -51.55 -2.73
CA GLN A 149 15.43 -50.70 -1.90
C GLN A 149 15.49 -49.25 -2.40
N GLU A 150 15.71 -49.02 -3.69
CA GLU A 150 15.69 -47.67 -4.28
C GLU A 150 14.34 -46.98 -4.05
N SER A 151 13.22 -47.69 -4.24
CA SER A 151 11.88 -47.13 -4.02
C SER A 151 11.61 -46.80 -2.55
N TYR A 152 12.17 -47.56 -1.60
CA TYR A 152 12.08 -47.26 -0.17
C TYR A 152 12.88 -46.01 0.20
N LEU A 153 14.11 -45.87 -0.29
CA LEU A 153 14.95 -44.69 -0.05
C LEU A 153 14.33 -43.42 -0.65
N LEU A 154 13.85 -43.49 -1.90
CA LEU A 154 13.12 -42.39 -2.54
C LEU A 154 11.87 -42.01 -1.73
N LYS A 155 11.08 -43.00 -1.30
CA LYS A 155 9.85 -42.76 -0.53
C LYS A 155 10.13 -42.18 0.86
N ALA A 156 11.23 -42.57 1.51
CA ALA A 156 11.69 -41.97 2.76
C ALA A 156 12.07 -40.50 2.58
N ALA A 157 12.93 -40.19 1.61
CA ALA A 157 13.35 -38.81 1.30
C ALA A 157 12.17 -37.91 0.90
N LEU A 158 11.20 -38.43 0.12
CA LEU A 158 9.96 -37.70 -0.20
C LEU A 158 9.05 -37.49 1.01
N SER A 159 9.03 -38.43 1.97
CA SER A 159 8.30 -38.27 3.23
C SER A 159 8.94 -37.20 4.11
N GLU A 160 10.27 -37.21 4.21
CA GLU A 160 11.07 -36.23 4.96
C GLU A 160 10.86 -34.81 4.39
N LEU A 161 11.08 -34.62 3.08
CA LEU A 161 10.83 -33.36 2.38
C LEU A 161 9.39 -32.87 2.56
N ARG A 162 8.40 -33.79 2.51
CA ARG A 162 7.00 -33.45 2.77
C ARG A 162 6.79 -32.93 4.18
N THR A 163 7.40 -33.57 5.19
CA THR A 163 7.31 -33.11 6.58
C THR A 163 8.03 -31.78 6.79
N GLU A 164 9.20 -31.58 6.18
CA GLU A 164 9.96 -30.33 6.25
C GLU A 164 9.16 -29.17 5.64
N VAL A 165 8.64 -29.32 4.42
CA VAL A 165 7.77 -28.31 3.78
C VAL A 165 6.49 -28.05 4.59
N GLN A 166 5.93 -29.06 5.24
CA GLN A 166 4.75 -28.91 6.10
C GLN A 166 5.07 -28.15 7.39
N ILE A 167 6.25 -28.36 7.98
CA ILE A 167 6.73 -27.63 9.16
C ILE A 167 7.06 -26.18 8.78
N MET A 168 7.80 -25.97 7.69
CA MET A 168 8.12 -24.64 7.15
C MET A 168 6.86 -23.82 6.93
N ARG A 169 5.86 -24.34 6.17
CA ARG A 169 4.59 -23.64 5.93
C ARG A 169 3.83 -23.29 7.21
N ARG A 170 3.87 -24.16 8.23
CA ARG A 170 3.26 -23.88 9.54
C ARG A 170 3.99 -22.76 10.26
N ASN A 171 5.33 -22.77 10.24
CA ASN A 171 6.16 -21.72 10.82
C ASN A 171 5.92 -20.37 10.11
N ASP A 172 5.99 -20.34 8.78
CA ASP A 172 5.69 -19.14 7.97
C ASP A 172 4.30 -18.57 8.30
N THR A 173 3.28 -19.44 8.43
CA THR A 173 1.92 -19.03 8.79
C THR A 173 1.86 -18.45 10.21
N GLN A 174 2.54 -19.06 11.18
CA GLN A 174 2.61 -18.57 12.55
C GLN A 174 3.36 -17.24 12.66
N MET A 175 4.46 -17.09 11.91
CA MET A 175 5.23 -15.84 11.82
C MET A 175 4.39 -14.72 11.23
N LEU A 176 3.72 -14.95 10.09
CA LEU A 176 2.83 -13.98 9.45
C LEU A 176 1.64 -13.61 10.36
N GLN A 177 1.10 -14.57 11.13
CA GLN A 177 0.05 -14.28 12.11
C GLN A 177 0.56 -13.42 13.27
N ALA A 178 1.78 -13.66 13.76
CA ALA A 178 2.41 -12.85 14.79
C ALA A 178 2.72 -11.43 14.30
N GLU A 179 3.26 -11.29 13.09
CA GLU A 179 3.53 -10.01 12.43
C GLU A 179 2.24 -9.22 12.17
N ALA A 180 1.18 -9.85 11.64
CA ALA A 180 -0.12 -9.21 11.47
C ALA A 180 -0.73 -8.74 12.80
N SER A 181 -0.56 -9.53 13.87
CA SER A 181 -0.99 -9.17 15.23
C SER A 181 -0.19 -8.00 15.81
N MET A 182 1.11 -7.91 15.51
CA MET A 182 1.96 -6.77 15.86
C MET A 182 1.51 -5.50 15.13
N ILE A 183 1.39 -5.56 13.81
CA ILE A 183 0.98 -4.42 12.97
C ILE A 183 -0.42 -3.91 13.39
N THR A 184 -1.35 -4.80 13.71
CA THR A 184 -2.69 -4.40 14.21
C THR A 184 -2.58 -3.57 15.49
N ARG A 185 -1.74 -3.99 16.46
CA ARG A 185 -1.50 -3.24 17.70
C ARG A 185 -0.79 -1.91 17.46
N GLU A 186 0.14 -1.85 16.52
CA GLU A 186 0.81 -0.59 16.14
C GLU A 186 -0.17 0.39 15.51
N VAL A 187 -1.09 -0.07 14.65
CA VAL A 187 -2.17 0.74 14.07
C VAL A 187 -3.14 1.23 15.14
N GLU A 188 -3.54 0.37 16.09
CA GLU A 188 -4.39 0.76 17.23
C GLU A 188 -3.70 1.81 18.12
N ALA A 189 -2.43 1.60 18.48
CA ALA A 189 -1.65 2.54 19.28
C ALA A 189 -1.42 3.89 18.57
N LEU A 190 -1.18 3.87 17.26
CA LEU A 190 -1.07 5.09 16.45
C LEU A 190 -2.41 5.83 16.35
N GLY A 191 -3.52 5.09 16.21
CA GLY A 191 -4.87 5.64 16.23
C GLY A 191 -5.26 6.26 17.57
N GLN A 192 -4.83 5.68 18.69
CA GLN A 192 -4.99 6.26 20.02
C GLN A 192 -4.21 7.58 20.16
N ARG A 193 -2.91 7.58 19.85
CA ARG A 193 -2.07 8.79 19.87
C ARG A 193 -2.62 9.91 18.99
N LEU A 194 -3.06 9.59 17.76
CA LEU A 194 -3.66 10.58 16.87
C LEU A 194 -4.93 11.22 17.47
N ASN A 195 -5.78 10.43 18.14
CA ASN A 195 -6.96 10.96 18.82
C ASN A 195 -6.60 11.82 20.05
N GLU A 196 -5.57 11.43 20.81
CA GLU A 196 -5.03 12.21 21.92
C GLU A 196 -4.46 13.55 21.42
N ASP A 197 -3.60 13.54 20.39
CA ASP A 197 -3.02 14.74 19.77
C ASP A 197 -4.10 15.67 19.21
N VAL A 198 -5.14 15.12 18.55
CA VAL A 198 -6.29 15.91 18.06
C VAL A 198 -7.10 16.51 19.22
N ALA A 199 -7.26 15.80 20.33
CA ALA A 199 -7.94 16.32 21.52
C ALA A 199 -7.11 17.42 22.21
N LEU A 200 -5.79 17.24 22.32
CA LEU A 200 -4.86 18.22 22.86
C LEU A 200 -4.84 19.50 22.00
N MET A 201 -4.65 19.36 20.68
CA MET A 201 -4.69 20.48 19.73
C MET A 201 -6.04 21.22 19.77
N LYS A 202 -7.15 20.51 19.90
CA LYS A 202 -8.47 21.14 20.07
C LYS A 202 -8.53 21.96 21.36
N ASN A 203 -8.03 21.43 22.47
CA ASN A 203 -7.99 22.13 23.75
C ASN A 203 -7.07 23.37 23.67
N GLU A 204 -5.89 23.25 23.06
CA GLU A 204 -4.94 24.34 22.82
C GLU A 204 -5.57 25.47 22.00
N VAL A 205 -6.21 25.15 20.87
CA VAL A 205 -6.93 26.13 20.04
C VAL A 205 -8.06 26.82 20.82
N THR A 206 -8.79 26.10 21.68
CA THR A 206 -9.82 26.74 22.53
C THR A 206 -9.21 27.62 23.62
N LEU A 207 -8.04 27.28 24.14
CA LEU A 207 -7.32 28.09 25.13
C LEU A 207 -6.76 29.37 24.50
N ASP A 208 -6.11 29.27 23.32
CA ASP A 208 -5.67 30.44 22.56
C ASP A 208 -6.85 31.36 22.19
N MET A 209 -7.94 30.80 21.66
CA MET A 209 -9.15 31.56 21.33
C MET A 209 -9.73 32.28 22.57
N ASN A 210 -9.73 31.64 23.74
CA ASN A 210 -10.19 32.26 24.98
C ASN A 210 -9.22 33.34 25.48
N ASN A 211 -7.90 33.11 25.38
CA ASN A 211 -6.88 34.08 25.74
C ASN A 211 -6.97 35.33 24.86
N ARG A 212 -7.00 35.17 23.54
CA ARG A 212 -7.17 36.29 22.58
C ARG A 212 -8.47 37.05 22.81
N LYS A 213 -9.56 36.34 23.11
CA LYS A 213 -10.85 36.97 23.47
C LYS A 213 -10.78 37.74 24.79
N ASN A 214 -9.95 37.31 25.75
CA ASN A 214 -9.71 38.04 26.99
C ASN A 214 -8.81 39.26 26.75
N GLU A 215 -7.71 39.10 26.01
CA GLU A 215 -6.79 40.16 25.59
C GLU A 215 -7.54 41.30 24.89
N THR A 216 -8.33 41.02 23.85
CA THR A 216 -9.16 42.04 23.17
C THR A 216 -10.18 42.70 24.10
N ARG A 217 -10.67 42.01 25.15
CA ARG A 217 -11.55 42.62 26.16
C ARG A 217 -10.80 43.51 27.15
N GLU A 218 -9.54 43.18 27.46
CA GLU A 218 -8.67 44.00 28.31
C GLU A 218 -8.18 45.24 27.56
N GLU A 219 -7.83 45.10 26.28
CA GLU A 219 -7.57 46.23 25.36
C GLU A 219 -8.78 47.16 25.26
N GLN A 220 -9.99 46.62 25.05
CA GLN A 220 -11.21 47.44 25.00
C GLN A 220 -11.43 48.20 26.31
N LYS A 221 -11.28 47.55 27.47
CA LYS A 221 -11.36 48.23 28.78
C LYS A 221 -10.29 49.31 28.93
N ALA A 222 -9.07 49.08 28.44
CA ALA A 222 -7.99 50.06 28.47
C ALA A 222 -8.31 51.29 27.60
N ILE A 223 -8.94 51.09 26.43
CA ILE A 223 -9.46 52.17 25.58
C ILE A 223 -10.59 52.91 26.30
N ASP A 224 -11.55 52.21 26.90
CA ASP A 224 -12.66 52.83 27.63
C ASP A 224 -12.17 53.67 28.82
N MET A 225 -11.16 53.19 29.56
CA MET A 225 -10.50 53.96 30.63
C MET A 225 -9.78 55.20 30.09
N ARG A 226 -9.09 55.10 28.95
CA ARG A 226 -8.47 56.27 28.26
C ARG A 226 -9.52 57.30 27.82
N ILE A 227 -10.69 56.85 27.35
CA ILE A 227 -11.80 57.73 26.98
C ILE A 227 -12.32 58.47 28.23
N GLN A 228 -12.49 57.77 29.36
CA GLN A 228 -12.90 58.38 30.62
C GLN A 228 -11.86 59.38 31.16
N GLU A 229 -10.57 59.04 31.09
CA GLU A 229 -9.46 59.93 31.48
C GLU A 229 -9.47 61.23 30.65
N ILE A 230 -9.58 61.11 29.32
CA ILE A 230 -9.66 62.25 28.40
C ILE A 230 -10.92 63.09 28.68
N ASN A 231 -12.07 62.45 28.92
CA ASN A 231 -13.33 63.14 29.23
C ASN A 231 -13.26 63.91 30.56
N ASN A 232 -12.65 63.33 31.60
CA ASN A 232 -12.40 64.02 32.87
C ASN A 232 -11.45 65.21 32.69
N LYS A 233 -10.35 65.02 31.95
CA LYS A 233 -9.40 66.09 31.64
C LYS A 233 -10.04 67.23 30.86
N PHE A 234 -10.85 66.93 29.83
CA PHE A 234 -11.60 67.92 29.06
C PHE A 234 -12.61 68.66 29.95
N THR A 235 -13.30 67.95 30.85
CA THR A 235 -14.25 68.55 31.81
C THR A 235 -13.56 69.57 32.73
N ILE A 236 -12.36 69.24 33.25
CA ILE A 236 -11.56 70.16 34.07
C ILE A 236 -11.12 71.38 33.24
N GLN A 237 -10.52 71.16 32.07
CA GLN A 237 -10.07 72.25 31.19
C GLN A 237 -11.21 73.17 30.74
N LEU A 238 -12.42 72.64 30.52
CA LEU A 238 -13.61 73.43 30.22
C LEU A 238 -14.06 74.27 31.43
N GLY A 239 -13.87 73.76 32.65
CA GLY A 239 -14.07 74.50 33.90
C GLY A 239 -13.07 75.64 34.07
N ASP A 240 -11.79 75.41 33.80
CA ASP A 240 -10.74 76.42 33.83
C ASP A 240 -11.05 77.56 32.83
N VAL A 241 -11.32 77.22 31.56
CA VAL A 241 -11.68 78.19 30.51
C VAL A 241 -12.95 78.97 30.85
N ARG A 242 -13.92 78.35 31.53
CA ARG A 242 -15.11 79.06 32.01
C ARG A 242 -14.77 80.05 33.12
N THR A 243 -13.89 79.68 34.04
CA THR A 243 -13.41 80.56 35.13
C THR A 243 -12.64 81.75 34.56
N ASP A 244 -11.78 81.53 33.57
CA ASP A 244 -11.08 82.58 32.82
C ASP A 244 -12.08 83.52 32.10
N LEU A 245 -13.12 82.96 31.47
CA LEU A 245 -14.17 83.76 30.83
C LEU A 245 -14.93 84.63 31.85
N GLU A 246 -15.23 84.10 33.03
CA GLU A 246 -15.87 84.84 34.13
C GLU A 246 -14.94 85.93 34.70
N ALA A 247 -13.64 85.68 34.79
CA ALA A 247 -12.63 86.68 35.15
C ALA A 247 -12.51 87.81 34.11
N VAL A 248 -12.45 87.49 32.82
CA VAL A 248 -12.41 88.49 31.73
C VAL A 248 -13.71 89.30 31.67
N ARG A 249 -14.87 88.68 31.91
CA ARG A 249 -16.16 89.39 32.05
C ARG A 249 -16.12 90.39 33.20
N TRP A 250 -15.63 89.99 34.37
CA TRP A 250 -15.47 90.86 35.53
C TRP A 250 -14.55 92.04 35.21
N GLU A 251 -13.37 91.77 34.63
CA GLU A 251 -12.42 92.81 34.24
C GLU A 251 -13.02 93.79 33.21
N THR A 252 -13.79 93.29 32.24
CA THR A 252 -14.47 94.09 31.22
C THR A 252 -15.53 95.00 31.84
N ILE A 253 -16.32 94.49 32.79
CA ILE A 253 -17.33 95.27 33.53
C ILE A 253 -16.64 96.40 34.31
N TRP A 254 -15.56 96.10 35.04
CA TRP A 254 -14.82 97.11 35.81
C TRP A 254 -14.17 98.18 34.93
N LYS A 255 -13.54 97.80 33.82
CA LYS A 255 -12.97 98.75 32.84
C LYS A 255 -14.06 99.65 32.25
N GLY A 256 -15.22 99.09 31.90
CA GLY A 256 -16.38 99.84 31.43
C GLY A 256 -16.93 100.82 32.46
N MET A 257 -17.17 100.36 33.70
CA MET A 257 -17.64 101.20 34.81
C MET A 257 -16.66 102.33 35.14
N ALA A 258 -15.36 102.04 35.17
CA ALA A 258 -14.33 103.05 35.39
C ALA A 258 -14.30 104.11 34.28
N GLY A 259 -14.50 103.71 33.01
CA GLY A 259 -14.64 104.63 31.88
C GLY A 259 -15.84 105.57 32.02
N VAL A 260 -17.01 105.04 32.41
CA VAL A 260 -18.21 105.85 32.67
C VAL A 260 -18.01 106.81 33.84
N ALA A 261 -17.38 106.35 34.93
CA ALA A 261 -17.06 107.19 36.08
C ALA A 261 -16.09 108.33 35.71
N ALA A 262 -15.04 108.04 34.95
CA ALA A 262 -14.08 109.04 34.47
C ALA A 262 -14.74 110.07 33.55
N ALA A 263 -15.62 109.64 32.63
CA ALA A 263 -16.39 110.54 31.78
C ALA A 263 -17.34 111.44 32.60
N GLY A 264 -18.05 110.87 33.58
CA GLY A 264 -18.94 111.62 34.49
C GLY A 264 -18.19 112.66 35.32
N LEU A 265 -17.03 112.30 35.88
CA LEU A 265 -16.14 113.24 36.59
C LEU A 265 -15.59 114.32 35.67
N GLY A 266 -15.25 113.98 34.41
CA GLY A 266 -14.83 114.95 33.40
C GLY A 266 -15.91 115.99 33.09
N ILE A 267 -17.16 115.54 32.89
CA ILE A 267 -18.32 116.41 32.68
C ILE A 267 -18.58 117.29 33.91
N ALA A 268 -18.56 116.72 35.12
CA ALA A 268 -18.77 117.46 36.36
C ALA A 268 -17.66 118.50 36.61
N SER A 269 -16.40 118.16 36.35
CA SER A 269 -15.25 119.06 36.44
C SER A 269 -15.35 120.22 35.43
N LEU A 270 -15.69 119.92 34.18
CA LEU A 270 -15.90 120.94 33.15
C LEU A 270 -17.09 121.86 33.50
N GLY A 271 -18.19 121.28 34.00
CA GLY A 271 -19.34 122.04 34.51
C GLY A 271 -18.94 122.96 35.67
N TYR A 272 -18.21 122.46 36.65
CA TYR A 272 -17.70 123.26 37.77
C TYR A 272 -16.76 124.39 37.32
N LEU A 273 -15.86 124.12 36.36
CA LEU A 273 -14.99 125.14 35.78
C LEU A 273 -15.77 126.21 35.02
N LEU A 274 -16.79 125.82 34.23
CA LEU A 274 -17.66 126.75 33.51
C LEU A 274 -18.48 127.61 34.47
N THR A 275 -19.08 127.03 35.52
CA THR A 275 -19.80 127.77 36.57
C THR A 275 -18.87 128.74 37.29
N ARG A 276 -17.68 128.28 37.71
CA ARG A 276 -16.68 129.13 38.40
C ARG A 276 -16.12 130.23 37.49
N TYR A 277 -16.05 130.00 36.18
CA TYR A 277 -15.68 131.02 35.20
C TYR A 277 -16.81 132.04 34.99
N ALA A 278 -18.06 131.59 34.94
CA ALA A 278 -19.24 132.45 34.89
C ALA A 278 -19.36 133.32 36.14
N GLU A 279 -19.15 132.76 37.35
CA GLU A 279 -19.08 133.50 38.61
C GLU A 279 -17.96 134.55 38.60
N ARG A 280 -16.76 134.20 38.13
CA ARG A 280 -15.64 135.16 37.99
C ARG A 280 -15.99 136.31 37.04
N LYS A 281 -16.65 136.02 35.91
CA LYS A 281 -17.10 137.03 34.94
C LYS A 281 -18.23 137.90 35.50
N ALA A 282 -19.20 137.31 36.21
CA ALA A 282 -20.27 138.03 36.89
C ALA A 282 -19.71 138.96 37.97
N ASN A 283 -18.77 138.47 38.80
CA ASN A 283 -18.08 139.28 39.80
C ASN A 283 -17.25 140.42 39.19
N SER A 284 -16.59 140.21 38.04
CA SER A 284 -15.90 141.32 37.35
C SER A 284 -16.88 142.41 36.87
N ILE A 285 -18.04 142.03 36.33
CA ILE A 285 -19.08 142.97 35.90
C ILE A 285 -19.68 143.70 37.11
N TYR A 286 -19.95 142.98 38.21
CA TYR A 286 -20.45 143.55 39.46
C TYR A 286 -19.46 144.55 40.07
N ILE A 287 -18.16 144.25 40.05
CA ILE A 287 -17.11 145.17 40.53
C ILE A 287 -17.01 146.40 39.63
N GLU A 288 -17.16 146.28 38.30
CA GLU A 288 -17.26 147.45 37.42
C GLU A 288 -18.51 148.30 37.69
N GLN A 289 -19.66 147.68 37.91
CA GLN A 289 -20.89 148.40 38.28
C GLN A 289 -20.72 149.13 39.62
N GLN A 290 -20.16 148.48 40.65
CA GLN A 290 -19.79 149.09 41.92
C GLN A 290 -18.83 150.28 41.74
N LYS A 291 -17.81 150.17 40.88
CA LYS A 291 -16.89 151.29 40.58
C LYS A 291 -17.60 152.45 39.87
N LYS A 292 -18.50 152.17 38.93
CA LYS A 292 -19.33 153.20 38.27
C LYS A 292 -20.27 153.88 39.26
N LEU A 293 -20.90 153.10 40.17
CA LEU A 293 -21.78 153.63 41.21
C LEU A 293 -21.02 154.54 42.19
N LYS A 294 -19.80 154.16 42.59
CA LYS A 294 -18.95 154.99 43.45
C LYS A 294 -18.48 156.27 42.76
N LYS A 295 -18.13 156.22 41.47
CA LYS A 295 -17.82 157.44 40.68
C LYS A 295 -19.03 158.38 40.60
N LEU A 296 -20.22 157.85 40.31
CA LEU A 296 -21.47 158.62 40.35
C LEU A 296 -21.74 159.23 41.74
N GLN A 297 -21.37 158.54 42.82
CA GLN A 297 -21.51 159.05 44.19
C GLN A 297 -20.44 160.09 44.56
N GLU A 298 -19.25 160.03 43.96
CA GLU A 298 -18.20 161.06 44.06
C GLU A 298 -18.57 162.31 43.23
N GLU A 299 -19.10 162.13 42.02
CA GLU A 299 -19.67 163.20 41.17
C GLU A 299 -20.86 163.89 41.87
N ALA A 300 -21.78 163.12 42.47
CA ALA A 300 -22.90 163.66 43.24
C ALA A 300 -22.46 164.38 44.54
N ARG A 301 -21.30 164.04 45.11
CA ARG A 301 -20.70 164.77 46.25
C ARG A 301 -20.01 166.06 45.81
N HIS A 302 -19.41 166.09 44.62
CA HIS A 302 -18.80 167.30 44.06
C HIS A 302 -19.82 168.31 43.51
N ALA A 303 -21.03 167.87 43.13
CA ALA A 303 -22.12 168.76 42.70
C ALA A 303 -22.86 169.49 43.84
N GLY A 304 -22.52 169.21 45.11
CA GLY A 304 -23.26 169.72 46.29
C GLY A 304 -22.68 170.97 46.97
N THR A 305 -21.56 171.51 46.50
CA THR A 305 -20.79 172.54 47.25
C THR A 305 -20.26 173.70 46.38
N ALA A 306 -20.81 173.93 45.19
CA ALA A 306 -20.38 175.03 44.31
C ALA A 306 -21.49 175.45 43.33
N ASP A 307 -22.50 176.18 43.83
CA ASP A 307 -22.83 177.52 43.30
C ASP A 307 -23.97 178.16 44.12
N MET A 308 -23.59 179.12 44.95
CA MET A 308 -24.47 180.17 45.44
C MET A 308 -23.65 181.47 45.45
N GLU A 309 -24.20 182.52 44.82
CA GLU A 309 -23.75 183.92 44.88
C GLU A 309 -22.53 184.32 43.99
N VAL A 310 -22.54 185.37 43.15
CA VAL A 310 -23.60 186.10 42.39
C VAL A 310 -22.89 187.01 41.36
N VAL A 311 -23.38 187.05 40.11
CA VAL A 311 -23.34 188.18 39.17
C VAL A 311 -24.52 187.96 38.19
N TYR A 312 -25.35 188.93 37.83
CA TYR A 312 -25.44 190.35 38.22
C TYR A 312 -26.87 190.65 38.71
#